data_AF-A0A2E7QHX2-F1
#
_entry.id   AF-A0A2E7QHX2-F1
#
_cell.length_a   1.000
_cell.length_b   1.000
_cell.length_c   1.000
_cell.angle_alpha   90.00
_cell.angle_beta   90.00
_cell.angle_gamma   90.00
#
_symmetry.space_group_name_H-M   'P 1'
#
loop_
_entity.id
_entity.type
_entity.pdbx_description
1 polymer ?
#
loop_
_entity_poly.entity_id
_entity_poly.type
_entity_poly.pdbx_seq_one_letter_code
_entity_poly.pdbx_strand_id
1 'polypeptide(L)'
;MSANAIKVEIAPGELIDKITILDIKSERIDDPEKLKNVRHELGILKKTQEESVPLSPKLDELTAGLKGVNEQLWEIEDDIRLCEGAKDFGKKFIELARAVYITNDERARLKRQINELLGSAIVEEKSYKPY
;
A
#
# COMPACT_ATOMS: atom_id res chain seq x y z
N MET A 1 -10.09 -2.68 -29.12
CA MET A 1 -8.61 -2.63 -28.97
C MET A 1 -8.28 -3.13 -27.57
N SER A 2 -7.47 -4.18 -27.42
CA SER A 2 -6.89 -4.52 -26.11
C SER A 2 -5.50 -3.92 -26.04
N ALA A 3 -5.22 -3.12 -25.02
CA ALA A 3 -3.85 -2.69 -24.76
C ALA A 3 -3.03 -3.89 -24.28
N ASN A 4 -1.79 -4.03 -24.76
CA ASN A 4 -0.84 -5.00 -24.22
C ASN A 4 -0.42 -4.60 -22.79
N ALA A 5 0.09 -5.56 -22.01
CA ALA A 5 0.61 -5.28 -20.68
C ALA A 5 1.76 -4.26 -20.73
N ILE A 6 1.68 -3.21 -19.90
CA ILE A 6 2.73 -2.19 -19.77
C ILE A 6 3.71 -2.67 -18.71
N LYS A 7 4.99 -2.76 -19.07
CA LYS A 7 6.08 -3.12 -18.15
C LYS A 7 6.85 -1.86 -17.75
N VAL A 8 7.06 -1.69 -16.45
CA VAL A 8 7.84 -0.60 -15.86
C VAL A 8 8.75 -1.17 -14.79
N GLU A 9 9.94 -0.61 -14.65
CA GLU A 9 10.80 -0.87 -13.51
C GLU A 9 10.30 -0.06 -12.31
N ILE A 10 10.22 -0.69 -11.14
CA ILE A 10 9.78 -0.08 -9.89
C ILE A 10 10.69 -0.52 -8.75
N ALA A 11 10.72 0.28 -7.67
CA ALA A 11 11.43 -0.12 -6.47
C ALA A 11 10.73 -1.33 -5.80
N PRO A 12 11.48 -2.25 -5.15
CA PRO A 12 10.89 -3.39 -4.43
C PRO A 12 9.87 -2.99 -3.37
N GLY A 13 10.08 -1.85 -2.70
CA GLY A 13 9.14 -1.28 -1.75
C GLY A 13 7.80 -0.94 -2.40
N GLU A 14 7.76 -0.42 -3.64
CA GLU A 14 6.52 -0.19 -4.38
C GLU A 14 5.80 -1.49 -4.71
N LEU A 15 6.54 -2.49 -5.16
CA LEU A 15 5.99 -3.80 -5.51
C LEU A 15 5.31 -4.43 -4.28
N ILE A 16 6.02 -4.47 -3.15
CA ILE A 16 5.53 -5.08 -1.91
C ILE A 16 4.36 -4.26 -1.35
N ASP A 17 4.44 -2.93 -1.35
CA ASP A 17 3.34 -2.05 -0.94
C ASP A 17 2.06 -2.35 -1.71
N LYS A 18 2.15 -2.45 -3.04
CA LYS A 18 1.00 -2.78 -3.88
C LYS A 18 0.46 -4.18 -3.63
N ILE A 19 1.33 -5.16 -3.39
CA ILE A 19 0.92 -6.52 -2.99
C ILE A 19 0.14 -6.47 -1.68
N THR A 20 0.62 -5.77 -0.65
CA THR A 20 -0.08 -5.70 0.65
C THR A 20 -1.45 -5.06 0.54
N ILE A 21 -1.62 -4.01 -0.28
CA ILE A 21 -2.93 -3.41 -0.55
C ILE A 21 -3.87 -4.40 -1.23
N LEU A 22 -3.39 -5.15 -2.22
CA LEU A 22 -4.19 -6.13 -2.93
C LEU A 22 -4.56 -7.31 -2.05
N ASP A 23 -3.67 -7.74 -1.14
CA ASP A 23 -3.98 -8.74 -0.12
C ASP A 23 -5.13 -8.25 0.77
N ILE A 24 -5.06 -7.03 1.31
CA ILE A 24 -6.14 -6.42 2.11
C ILE A 24 -7.45 -6.35 1.31
N LYS A 25 -7.40 -5.90 0.05
CA LYS A 25 -8.57 -5.87 -0.84
C LYS A 25 -9.15 -7.26 -1.07
N SER A 26 -8.30 -8.28 -1.18
CA SER A 26 -8.75 -9.66 -1.38
C SER A 26 -9.43 -10.25 -0.15
N GLU A 27 -9.13 -9.71 1.04
CA GLU A 27 -9.69 -10.09 2.33
C GLU A 27 -10.99 -9.32 2.65
N ARG A 28 -11.09 -8.05 2.24
CA ARG A 28 -12.18 -7.13 2.65
C ARG A 28 -13.25 -6.83 1.59
N ILE A 29 -13.00 -7.10 0.31
CA ILE A 29 -14.00 -6.87 -0.76
C ILE A 29 -14.88 -8.10 -0.91
N ASP A 30 -16.20 -7.93 -0.81
CA ASP A 30 -17.16 -9.04 -0.98
C ASP A 30 -17.63 -9.25 -2.42
N ASP A 31 -17.51 -8.24 -3.28
CA ASP A 31 -17.97 -8.28 -4.67
C ASP A 31 -17.15 -9.30 -5.50
N PRO A 32 -17.76 -10.37 -6.05
CA PRO A 32 -17.04 -11.44 -6.72
C PRO A 32 -16.28 -10.99 -7.98
N GLU A 33 -16.84 -10.05 -8.75
CA GLU A 33 -16.20 -9.56 -9.99
C GLU A 33 -15.01 -8.67 -9.66
N LYS A 34 -15.12 -7.84 -8.61
CA LYS A 34 -13.96 -7.08 -8.11
C LYS A 34 -12.89 -8.00 -7.54
N LEU A 35 -13.25 -9.03 -6.78
CA LEU A 35 -12.31 -10.01 -6.23
C LEU A 35 -11.55 -10.74 -7.33
N LYS A 36 -12.22 -11.11 -8.42
CA LYS A 36 -11.56 -11.73 -9.58
C LYS A 36 -10.45 -10.84 -10.13
N ASN A 37 -10.71 -9.55 -10.28
CA ASN A 37 -9.71 -8.59 -10.76
C ASN A 37 -8.56 -8.40 -9.76
N VAL A 38 -8.87 -8.25 -8.46
CA VAL A 38 -7.87 -8.11 -7.40
C VAL A 38 -6.95 -9.32 -7.35
N ARG A 39 -7.50 -10.54 -7.36
CA ARG A 39 -6.73 -11.78 -7.32
C ARG A 39 -5.89 -12.00 -8.57
N HIS A 40 -6.41 -11.59 -9.74
CA HIS A 40 -5.65 -11.65 -10.98
C HIS A 40 -4.41 -10.73 -10.92
N GLU A 41 -4.58 -9.48 -10.51
CA GLU A 41 -3.47 -8.53 -10.35
C GLU A 41 -2.47 -9.00 -9.27
N LEU A 42 -2.98 -9.45 -8.13
CA LEU A 42 -2.16 -9.99 -7.03
C LEU A 42 -1.29 -11.16 -7.48
N GLY A 43 -1.85 -12.09 -8.27
CA GLY A 43 -1.11 -13.23 -8.81
C GLY A 43 0.05 -12.82 -9.73
N ILE A 44 -0.15 -11.79 -10.57
CA ILE A 44 0.91 -11.25 -11.44
C ILE A 44 2.05 -10.65 -10.60
N LEU A 45 1.71 -9.87 -9.57
CA LEU A 45 2.71 -9.21 -8.73
C LEU A 45 3.44 -10.20 -7.81
N LYS A 46 2.75 -11.17 -7.21
CA LYS A 46 3.37 -12.23 -6.40
C LYS A 46 4.35 -13.07 -7.20
N LYS A 47 3.99 -13.44 -8.44
CA LYS A 47 4.94 -14.11 -9.35
C LYS A 47 6.20 -13.27 -9.60
N THR A 48 6.04 -11.97 -9.82
CA THR A 48 7.18 -11.05 -10.02
C THR A 48 8.06 -10.95 -8.76
N GLN A 49 7.42 -10.91 -7.58
CA GLN A 49 8.11 -10.93 -6.28
C GLN A 49 8.92 -12.22 -6.10
N GLU A 50 8.32 -13.38 -6.34
CA GLU A 50 8.98 -14.69 -6.24
C GLU A 50 10.21 -14.80 -7.16
N GLU A 51 10.14 -14.24 -8.37
CA GLU A 51 11.23 -14.28 -9.34
C GLU A 51 12.36 -13.29 -9.02
N SER A 52 12.07 -12.18 -8.33
CA SER A 52 12.98 -11.01 -8.25
C SER A 52 13.43 -10.66 -6.83
N VAL A 53 12.75 -11.13 -5.78
CA VAL A 53 12.97 -10.69 -4.40
C VAL A 53 13.40 -11.87 -3.52
N PRO A 54 14.61 -11.83 -2.92
CA PRO A 54 15.05 -12.87 -2.00
C PRO A 54 14.24 -12.84 -0.70
N LEU A 55 13.90 -14.02 -0.19
CA LEU A 55 13.21 -14.18 1.08
C LEU A 55 14.17 -13.91 2.25
N SER A 56 13.68 -13.22 3.28
CA SER A 56 14.39 -13.09 4.55
C SER A 56 13.42 -12.78 5.70
N PRO A 57 13.71 -13.21 6.94
CA PRO A 57 12.86 -12.90 8.09
C PRO A 57 12.64 -11.39 8.29
N LYS A 58 13.63 -10.55 7.94
CA LYS A 58 13.51 -9.10 8.06
C LYS A 58 12.55 -8.53 7.02
N LEU A 59 12.55 -9.09 5.80
CA LEU A 59 11.60 -8.69 4.77
C LEU A 59 10.16 -9.04 5.17
N ASP A 60 9.95 -10.20 5.78
CA ASP A 60 8.63 -10.63 6.27
C ASP A 60 8.10 -9.68 7.34
N GLU A 61 8.95 -9.29 8.30
CA GLU A 61 8.63 -8.30 9.34
C GLU A 61 8.23 -6.95 8.72
N LEU A 62 9.03 -6.43 7.78
CA LEU A 62 8.74 -5.15 7.12
C LEU A 62 7.47 -5.21 6.27
N THR A 63 7.24 -6.34 5.59
CA THR A 63 6.03 -6.56 4.77
C THR A 63 4.78 -6.60 5.65
N ALA A 64 4.84 -7.29 6.80
CA ALA A 64 3.76 -7.31 7.78
C ALA A 64 3.49 -5.92 8.37
N GLY A 65 4.53 -5.17 8.71
CA GLY A 65 4.40 -3.78 9.16
C GLY A 65 3.74 -2.89 8.10
N LEU A 66 4.17 -3.02 6.84
CA LEU A 66 3.61 -2.25 5.73
C LEU A 66 2.14 -2.60 5.47
N LYS A 67 1.77 -3.89 5.56
CA LYS A 67 0.37 -4.32 5.53
C LYS A 67 -0.43 -3.66 6.66
N GLY A 68 0.05 -3.70 7.89
CA GLY A 68 -0.63 -3.09 9.04
C GLY A 68 -0.87 -1.58 8.88
N VAL A 69 0.09 -0.85 8.30
CA VAL A 69 -0.06 0.58 7.99
C VAL A 69 -1.08 0.81 6.88
N ASN A 70 -1.11 -0.06 5.85
CA ASN A 70 -2.14 0.01 4.80
C ASN A 70 -3.55 -0.33 5.34
N GLU A 71 -3.67 -1.23 6.33
CA GLU A 71 -4.92 -1.48 7.04
C GLU A 71 -5.37 -0.26 7.84
N GLN A 72 -4.46 0.41 8.55
CA GLN A 72 -4.77 1.66 9.25
C GLN A 72 -5.26 2.76 8.30
N LEU A 73 -4.61 2.92 7.15
CA LEU A 73 -5.06 3.86 6.11
C LEU A 73 -6.46 3.52 5.60
N TRP A 74 -6.77 2.23 5.43
CA TRP A 74 -8.11 1.77 5.05
C TRP A 74 -9.16 2.20 6.07
N GLU A 75 -8.93 1.93 7.36
CA GLU A 75 -9.85 2.34 8.43
C GLU A 75 -10.03 3.86 8.48
N ILE A 76 -8.94 4.62 8.35
CA ILE A 76 -8.99 6.10 8.31
C ILE A 76 -9.85 6.57 7.13
N GLU A 77 -9.69 5.98 5.96
CA GLU A 77 -10.45 6.36 4.77
C GLU A 77 -11.94 6.03 4.92
N ASP A 78 -12.27 4.88 5.48
CA ASP A 78 -13.66 4.49 5.75
C ASP A 78 -14.31 5.41 6.81
N ASP A 79 -13.59 5.76 7.87
CA ASP A 79 -14.04 6.72 8.87
C ASP A 79 -14.26 8.14 8.27
N ILE A 80 -13.39 8.57 7.34
CA ILE A 80 -13.57 9.84 6.60
C ILE A 80 -14.84 9.77 5.74
N ARG A 81 -15.11 8.65 5.07
CA ARG A 81 -16.34 8.46 4.28
C ARG A 81 -17.60 8.50 5.14
N LEU A 82 -17.55 7.99 6.37
CA LEU A 82 -18.66 8.09 7.32
C LEU A 82 -18.93 9.55 7.71
N CYS A 83 -17.88 10.33 8.00
CA CYS A 83 -18.00 11.77 8.25
C CYS A 83 -18.59 12.51 7.04
N GLU A 84 -18.11 12.21 5.81
CA GLU A 84 -18.62 12.78 4.56
C GLU A 84 -20.12 12.47 4.35
N GLY A 85 -20.52 11.20 4.54
CA GLY A 85 -21.91 10.78 4.43
C GLY A 85 -22.84 11.48 5.43
N ALA A 86 -22.32 11.76 6.63
CA ALA A 86 -23.01 12.54 7.66
C ALA A 86 -22.91 14.07 7.47
N LYS A 87 -22.05 14.54 6.56
CA LYS A 87 -21.65 15.96 6.42
C LYS A 87 -21.08 16.56 7.71
N ASP A 88 -20.41 15.74 8.53
CA ASP A 88 -19.76 16.16 9.77
C ASP A 88 -18.27 16.42 9.53
N PHE A 89 -17.92 17.70 9.44
CA PHE A 89 -16.56 18.19 9.24
C PHE A 89 -15.94 18.74 10.53
N GLY A 90 -16.40 18.26 11.68
CA GLY A 90 -15.92 18.68 12.99
C GLY A 90 -14.56 18.11 13.37
N LYS A 91 -14.33 18.01 14.68
CA LYS A 91 -13.04 17.61 15.25
C LYS A 91 -12.55 16.23 14.77
N LYS A 92 -13.44 15.22 14.70
CA LYS A 92 -13.10 13.87 14.24
C LYS A 92 -12.55 13.90 12.80
N PHE A 93 -13.23 14.61 11.90
CA PHE A 93 -12.79 14.76 10.51
C PHE A 93 -11.39 15.40 10.41
N ILE A 94 -11.13 16.46 11.18
CA ILE A 94 -9.82 17.12 11.21
C ILE A 94 -8.72 16.17 11.73
N GLU A 95 -9.01 15.39 12.77
CA GLU A 95 -8.07 14.41 13.32
C GLU A 95 -7.75 13.29 12.31
N LEU A 96 -8.77 12.77 11.63
CA LEU A 96 -8.60 11.78 10.56
C LEU A 96 -7.79 12.32 9.39
N ALA A 97 -8.12 13.52 8.91
CA ALA A 97 -7.39 14.17 7.82
C ALA A 97 -5.91 14.37 8.17
N ARG A 98 -5.59 14.64 9.44
CA ARG A 98 -4.21 14.70 9.92
C ARG A 98 -3.54 13.33 9.99
N ALA A 99 -4.28 12.32 10.45
CA ALA A 99 -3.78 10.95 10.51
C ALA A 99 -3.39 10.41 9.13
N VAL A 100 -4.05 10.84 8.05
CA VAL A 100 -3.72 10.42 6.67
C VAL A 100 -2.25 10.67 6.32
N TYR A 101 -1.74 11.90 6.49
CA TYR A 101 -0.34 12.19 6.09
C TYR A 101 0.66 11.54 7.04
N ILE A 102 0.38 11.51 8.35
CA ILE A 102 1.22 10.83 9.35
C ILE A 102 1.38 9.35 9.00
N THR A 103 0.28 8.68 8.69
CA THR A 103 0.26 7.25 8.37
C THR A 103 0.90 6.98 6.99
N ASN A 104 0.72 7.88 6.02
CA ASN A 104 1.42 7.80 4.73
C ASN A 104 2.94 8.03 4.84
N ASP A 105 3.39 8.82 5.81
CA ASP A 105 4.82 9.00 6.08
C ASP A 105 5.43 7.74 6.69
N GLU A 106 4.72 7.08 7.61
CA GLU A 106 5.12 5.79 8.12
C GLU A 106 5.16 4.71 7.02
N ARG A 107 4.14 4.68 6.14
CA ARG A 107 4.11 3.80 4.97
C ARG A 107 5.35 3.99 4.09
N ALA A 108 5.70 5.23 3.80
CA ALA A 108 6.88 5.55 2.99
C ALA A 108 8.19 5.19 3.70
N ARG A 109 8.27 5.36 5.03
CA ARG A 109 9.42 4.92 5.83
C ARG A 109 9.64 3.42 5.70
N LEU A 110 8.58 2.62 5.79
CA LEU A 110 8.66 1.16 5.63
C LEU A 110 9.05 0.75 4.21
N LYS A 111 8.46 1.38 3.17
CA LYS A 111 8.87 1.18 1.77
C LYS A 111 10.36 1.47 1.56
N ARG A 112 10.87 2.55 2.18
CA ARG A 112 12.29 2.91 2.14
C ARG A 112 13.17 1.87 2.80
N GLN A 113 12.80 1.37 3.98
CA GLN A 113 13.54 0.29 4.65
C GLN A 113 13.60 -1.00 3.82
N ILE A 114 12.51 -1.34 3.11
CA ILE A 114 12.49 -2.46 2.17
C ILE A 114 13.45 -2.21 1.00
N ASN A 115 13.44 -1.01 0.42
CA ASN A 115 14.35 -0.64 -0.67
C ASN A 115 15.82 -0.73 -0.24
N GLU A 116 16.15 -0.27 0.97
CA GLU A 116 17.49 -0.33 1.54
C GLU A 116 17.92 -1.77 1.82
N LEU A 117 17.04 -2.60 2.41
CA LEU A 117 17.29 -4.01 2.66
C LEU A 117 17.62 -4.79 1.38
N LEU A 118 16.94 -4.45 0.28
CA LEU A 118 17.07 -5.14 -1.00
C LEU A 118 18.07 -4.46 -1.96
N GLY A 119 18.78 -3.42 -1.51
CA GLY A 119 19.78 -2.72 -2.32
C GLY A 119 19.19 -2.09 -3.60
N SER A 120 18.00 -1.52 -3.51
CA SER A 120 17.28 -1.01 -4.69
C SER A 120 18.03 0.09 -5.43
N ALA A 121 18.08 -0.03 -6.77
CA ALA A 121 18.59 1.00 -7.66
C ALA A 121 17.58 2.15 -7.88
N ILE A 122 16.30 1.92 -7.57
CA ILE A 122 15.23 2.90 -7.74
C ILE A 122 14.73 3.31 -6.36
N VAL A 123 14.64 4.62 -6.15
CA VAL A 123 14.20 5.20 -4.89
C VAL A 123 13.09 6.20 -5.19
N GLU A 124 11.98 6.08 -4.48
CA GLU A 124 10.99 7.15 -4.38
C GLU A 124 11.51 8.23 -3.41
N GLU A 125 11.62 9.47 -3.88
CA GLU A 125 11.99 10.63 -3.07
C GLU A 125 10.73 11.38 -2.63
N LYS A 126 10.64 11.71 -1.33
CA LYS A 126 9.58 12.56 -0.80
C LYS A 126 10.09 13.99 -0.64
N SER A 127 9.35 14.95 -1.19
CA SER A 127 9.58 16.38 -0.97
C SER A 127 8.61 16.88 0.10
N TYR A 128 8.92 16.66 1.37
CA TYR A 128 8.14 17.25 2.47
C TYR A 128 9.05 17.98 3.45
N LYS A 129 8.57 19.15 3.89
CA LYS A 129 9.14 19.84 5.04
C LYS A 129 8.61 19.15 6.31
N PRO A 130 9.44 18.92 7.33
CA PRO A 130 8.96 18.49 8.64
C PRO A 130 7.88 19.46 9.12
N TYR A 131 6.74 18.93 9.56
CA TYR A 131 5.63 19.69 10.15
C TYR A 131 5.86 19.95 11.64
#